data_AF-A0A177MKY3-F1
#
_entry.id   AF-A0A177MKY3-F1
#
_cell.length_a   1.000
_cell.length_b   1.000
_cell.length_c   1.000
_cell.angle_alpha   90.00
_cell.angle_beta   90.00
_cell.angle_gamma   90.00
#
_symmetry.space_group_name_H-M   'P 1'
#
loop_
_entity.id
_entity.type
_entity.pdbx_description
1 polymer ?
#
loop_
_entity_poly.entity_id
_entity_poly.type
_entity_poly.pdbx_seq_one_letter_code
_entity_poly.pdbx_strand_id
1 'polypeptide(L)'
;MIEERYDEERFEFGERVRLTRNVRNDGTYPGMDVGDFLLRRGSVGNVIEVGTFLQDQVIYTVHFLDAGRMVGCRAEELISADAPWNPSRFEFRDQVVCTIDIPTQEGSYPAGTQGEILKVLRDSTPLLYHVRFPGKTMQVPESVLEPADPATFKEPEA
;
A
#
# COMPACT_ATOMS: atom_id res chain seq x y z
N MET A 1 25.78 17.85 9.66
CA MET A 1 26.19 16.43 9.57
C MET A 1 24.90 15.63 9.56
N ILE A 2 24.54 15.10 8.39
CA ILE A 2 23.40 14.20 8.22
C ILE A 2 24.07 12.85 7.94
N GLU A 3 24.55 12.21 8.99
CA GLU A 3 25.03 10.84 8.96
C GLU A 3 23.98 10.00 9.68
N GLU A 4 23.82 8.74 9.24
CA GLU A 4 22.98 7.68 9.84
C GLU A 4 21.52 7.53 9.34
N ARG A 5 21.31 7.37 8.02
CA ARG A 5 20.06 6.77 7.49
C ARG A 5 20.22 5.82 6.30
N TYR A 6 21.43 5.36 5.95
CA TYR A 6 21.66 4.65 4.68
C TYR A 6 22.11 3.17 4.79
N ASP A 7 22.17 2.57 5.99
CA ASP A 7 22.70 1.21 6.17
C ASP A 7 21.72 0.18 6.76
N GLU A 8 20.52 0.53 7.22
CA GLU A 8 19.73 -0.42 8.02
C GLU A 8 18.81 -1.39 7.24
N GLU A 9 18.50 -1.16 5.95
CA GLU A 9 17.56 -2.05 5.22
C GLU A 9 18.01 -2.28 3.76
N ARG A 10 19.23 -2.80 3.59
CA ARG A 10 19.62 -3.41 2.30
C ARG A 10 19.28 -4.89 2.31
N PHE A 11 18.38 -5.30 1.42
CA PHE A 11 18.03 -6.70 1.26
C PHE A 11 19.12 -7.47 0.51
N GLU A 12 19.35 -8.73 0.89
CA GLU A 12 20.34 -9.59 0.25
C GLU A 12 19.71 -10.62 -0.69
N PHE A 13 20.53 -11.24 -1.54
CA PHE A 13 20.09 -12.34 -2.39
C PHE A 13 19.44 -13.46 -1.56
N GLY A 14 18.26 -13.90 -1.99
CA GLY A 14 17.46 -14.94 -1.34
C GLY A 14 16.52 -14.41 -0.26
N GLU A 15 16.68 -13.17 0.20
CA GLU A 15 15.85 -12.62 1.28
C GLU A 15 14.38 -12.51 0.85
N ARG A 16 13.48 -12.84 1.79
CA ARG A 16 12.04 -12.73 1.59
C ARG A 16 11.60 -11.31 1.89
N VAL A 17 11.02 -10.67 0.90
CA VAL A 17 10.54 -9.29 0.99
C VAL A 17 9.06 -9.22 0.64
N ARG A 18 8.37 -8.23 1.20
CA ARG A 18 6.95 -7.96 0.97
C ARG A 18 6.80 -6.58 0.34
N LEU A 19 5.93 -6.47 -0.66
CA LEU A 19 5.54 -5.18 -1.24
C LEU A 19 4.72 -4.35 -0.25
N THR A 20 5.11 -3.10 -0.04
CA THR A 20 4.36 -2.15 0.81
C THR A 20 3.24 -1.43 0.07
N ARG A 21 3.35 -1.35 -1.26
CA ARG A 21 2.40 -0.67 -2.16
C ARG A 21 2.16 -1.49 -3.43
N ASN A 22 1.05 -1.19 -4.11
CA ASN A 22 0.77 -1.79 -5.42
C ASN A 22 1.82 -1.32 -6.42
N VAL A 23 2.38 -2.26 -7.17
CA VAL A 23 3.39 -1.98 -8.19
C VAL A 23 2.70 -1.93 -9.55
N ARG A 24 2.98 -0.87 -10.29
CA ARG A 24 2.55 -0.66 -11.68
C ARG A 24 3.77 -0.55 -12.57
N ASN A 25 3.63 -0.92 -13.83
CA ASN A 25 4.71 -0.85 -14.79
C ASN A 25 5.10 0.62 -15.02
N ASP A 26 6.34 0.99 -14.74
CA ASP A 26 6.89 2.32 -15.01
C ASP A 26 7.58 2.41 -16.38
N GLY A 27 7.46 1.35 -17.19
CA GLY A 27 8.08 1.21 -18.51
C GLY A 27 9.28 0.26 -18.53
N THR A 28 9.64 -0.32 -17.38
CA THR A 28 10.75 -1.28 -17.26
C THR A 28 10.33 -2.74 -17.44
N TYR A 29 9.04 -3.06 -17.26
CA TYR A 29 8.54 -4.42 -17.41
C TYR A 29 8.12 -4.71 -18.86
N PRO A 30 8.65 -5.78 -19.49
CA PRO A 30 8.41 -6.05 -20.91
C PRO A 30 6.98 -6.53 -21.19
N GLY A 31 6.42 -6.09 -22.31
CA GLY A 31 5.13 -6.60 -22.82
C GLY A 31 3.88 -6.07 -22.12
N MET A 32 4.01 -5.03 -21.27
CA MET A 32 2.89 -4.35 -20.63
C MET A 32 3.02 -2.84 -20.82
N ASP A 33 1.90 -2.11 -20.83
CA ASP A 33 1.91 -0.66 -21.00
C ASP A 33 2.30 0.05 -19.70
N VAL A 34 2.78 1.29 -19.82
CA VAL A 34 3.09 2.13 -18.65
C VAL A 34 1.80 2.40 -17.87
N GLY A 35 1.84 2.15 -16.56
CA GLY A 35 0.70 2.28 -15.65
C GLY A 35 -0.07 0.98 -15.42
N ASP A 36 0.20 -0.08 -16.19
CA ASP A 36 -0.46 -1.36 -15.99
C ASP A 36 -0.13 -1.96 -14.63
N PHE A 37 -1.11 -2.65 -14.03
CA PHE A 37 -0.96 -3.29 -12.74
C PHE A 37 -0.05 -4.53 -12.84
N LEU A 38 1.04 -4.55 -12.07
CA LEU A 38 1.98 -5.67 -12.03
C LEU A 38 1.72 -6.58 -10.84
N LEU A 39 1.76 -6.02 -9.63
CA LEU A 39 1.68 -6.79 -8.39
C LEU A 39 0.92 -5.99 -7.33
N ARG A 40 0.23 -6.71 -6.46
CA ARG A 40 -0.46 -6.11 -5.31
C ARG A 40 0.55 -5.86 -4.20
N ARG A 41 0.32 -4.85 -3.38
CA ARG A 41 0.94 -4.79 -2.05
C ARG A 41 0.65 -6.09 -1.29
N GLY A 42 1.51 -6.44 -0.35
CA GLY A 42 1.38 -7.68 0.40
C GLY A 42 1.96 -8.89 -0.30
N SER A 43 2.12 -8.86 -1.63
CA SER A 43 2.80 -9.93 -2.34
C SER A 43 4.21 -10.09 -1.79
N VAL A 44 4.54 -11.33 -1.45
CA VAL A 44 5.86 -11.74 -0.96
C VAL A 44 6.64 -12.35 -2.10
N GLY A 45 7.92 -12.01 -2.19
CA GLY A 45 8.84 -12.59 -3.15
C GLY A 45 10.23 -12.74 -2.55
N ASN A 46 11.14 -13.30 -3.34
CA ASN A 46 12.54 -13.45 -2.96
C ASN A 46 13.41 -12.54 -3.82
N VAL A 47 14.34 -11.81 -3.19
CA VAL A 47 15.34 -11.04 -3.91
C VAL A 47 16.25 -11.99 -4.68
N ILE A 48 16.43 -11.76 -5.97
CA ILE A 48 17.32 -12.56 -6.84
C ILE A 48 18.48 -11.74 -7.41
N GLU A 49 18.40 -10.41 -7.36
CA GLU A 49 19.46 -9.52 -7.81
C GLU A 49 19.34 -8.16 -7.13
N VAL A 50 20.48 -7.53 -6.84
CA VAL A 50 20.56 -6.15 -6.37
C VAL A 50 21.35 -5.35 -7.39
N GLY A 51 20.68 -4.44 -8.06
CA GLY A 51 21.24 -3.56 -9.07
C GLY A 51 21.18 -2.09 -8.66
N THR A 52 21.75 -1.23 -9.50
CA THR A 52 21.62 0.22 -9.38
C THR A 52 21.07 0.82 -10.67
N PHE A 53 20.17 1.79 -10.51
CA PHE A 53 19.62 2.62 -11.58
C PHE A 53 20.12 4.06 -11.39
N LEU A 54 20.52 4.72 -12.48
CA LEU A 54 21.07 6.08 -12.46
C LEU A 54 22.13 6.32 -11.36
N GLN A 55 23.07 5.37 -11.22
CA GLN A 55 24.22 5.36 -10.30
C GLN A 55 23.90 5.34 -8.79
N ASP A 56 22.81 5.95 -8.34
CA ASP A 56 22.51 6.17 -6.91
C ASP A 56 21.23 5.49 -6.42
N GLN A 57 20.37 4.97 -7.29
CA GLN A 57 19.11 4.33 -6.88
C GLN A 57 19.26 2.81 -6.84
N VAL A 58 19.10 2.20 -5.67
CA VAL A 58 19.13 0.74 -5.53
C VAL A 58 17.82 0.14 -6.04
N ILE A 59 17.92 -0.85 -6.92
CA ILE A 59 16.81 -1.63 -7.44
C ILE A 59 17.00 -3.10 -7.09
N TYR A 60 16.02 -3.68 -6.42
CA TYR A 60 15.96 -5.09 -6.09
C TYR A 60 15.14 -5.82 -7.15
N THR A 61 15.73 -6.76 -7.87
CA THR A 61 14.95 -7.69 -8.69
C THR A 61 14.37 -8.74 -7.74
N VAL A 62 13.05 -8.77 -7.62
CA VAL A 62 12.34 -9.70 -6.75
C VAL A 62 11.55 -10.68 -7.59
N HIS A 63 11.71 -11.97 -7.31
CA HIS A 63 10.91 -13.04 -7.90
C HIS A 63 9.69 -13.32 -7.02
N PHE A 64 8.51 -12.96 -7.52
CA PHE A 64 7.22 -13.25 -6.92
C PHE A 64 6.70 -14.57 -7.49
N LEU A 65 7.06 -15.67 -6.82
CA LEU A 65 6.77 -17.04 -7.27
C LEU A 65 5.26 -17.26 -7.49
N ASP A 66 4.42 -16.77 -6.58
CA ASP A 66 2.95 -16.93 -6.66
C ASP A 66 2.36 -16.25 -7.91
N ALA A 67 2.97 -15.15 -8.35
CA ALA A 67 2.56 -14.43 -9.56
C ALA A 67 3.31 -14.90 -10.83
N GLY A 68 4.38 -15.68 -10.68
CA GLY A 68 5.29 -16.04 -11.77
C GLY A 68 5.98 -14.83 -12.41
N ARG A 69 6.29 -13.78 -11.64
CA ARG A 69 6.83 -12.51 -12.15
C ARG A 69 8.12 -12.13 -11.45
N MET A 70 9.08 -11.62 -12.23
CA MET A 70 10.28 -10.95 -11.72
C MET A 70 10.13 -9.45 -11.94
N VAL A 71 10.15 -8.66 -10.86
CA VAL A 71 9.91 -7.22 -10.93
C VAL A 71 11.01 -6.47 -10.20
N GLY A 72 11.51 -5.40 -10.82
CA GLY A 72 12.42 -4.46 -10.18
C GLY A 72 11.66 -3.57 -9.19
N CYS A 73 12.11 -3.53 -7.94
CA CYS A 73 11.48 -2.77 -6.87
C CYS A 73 12.50 -1.83 -6.23
N ARG A 74 12.10 -0.59 -5.92
CA ARG A 74 12.91 0.33 -5.12
C ARG A 74 12.90 -0.11 -3.65
N ALA A 75 13.92 0.28 -2.89
CA ALA A 75 14.01 0.00 -1.46
C ALA A 75 12.75 0.42 -0.68
N GLU A 76 12.21 1.61 -0.97
CA GLU A 76 10.99 2.14 -0.34
C GLU A 76 9.70 1.34 -0.64
N GLU A 77 9.74 0.40 -1.58
CA GLU A 77 8.61 -0.44 -1.98
C GLU A 77 8.60 -1.78 -1.25
N LEU A 78 9.66 -2.07 -0.50
CA LEU A 78 9.91 -3.36 0.12
C LEU A 78 10.08 -3.21 1.63
N ILE A 79 9.60 -4.22 2.35
CA ILE A 79 9.93 -4.48 3.75
C ILE A 79 10.31 -5.96 3.86
N SER A 80 11.02 -6.35 4.92
CA SER A 80 11.21 -7.78 5.21
C SER A 80 9.86 -8.47 5.32
N ALA A 81 9.75 -9.69 4.79
CA ALA A 81 8.50 -10.47 4.86
C ALA A 81 8.09 -10.79 6.31
N ASP A 82 9.05 -10.80 7.24
CA ASP A 82 8.82 -11.03 8.67
C ASP A 82 8.59 -9.74 9.46
N ALA A 83 8.78 -8.57 8.83
CA ALA A 83 8.50 -7.29 9.48
C ALA A 83 7.00 -7.13 9.76
N PRO A 84 6.62 -6.45 10.86
CA PRO A 84 5.24 -6.09 11.14
C PRO A 84 4.61 -5.37 9.94
N TRP A 85 3.65 -6.03 9.31
CA TRP A 85 2.90 -5.47 8.20
C TRP A 85 1.48 -5.26 8.65
N ASN A 86 1.03 -4.02 8.62
CA ASN A 86 -0.36 -3.67 8.85
C ASN A 86 -1.00 -3.39 7.48
N PRO A 87 -1.59 -4.39 6.81
CA PRO A 87 -2.28 -4.15 5.55
C PRO A 87 -3.42 -3.17 5.84
N SER A 88 -3.42 -2.02 5.18
CA SER A 88 -4.61 -1.18 5.20
C SER A 88 -5.71 -1.92 4.44
N ARG A 89 -6.93 -2.02 4.96
CA ARG A 89 -8.05 -2.66 4.26
C ARG A 89 -8.45 -1.91 3.00
N PHE A 90 -8.46 -0.58 3.07
CA PHE A 90 -8.80 0.31 1.94
C PHE A 90 -7.59 1.04 1.34
N GLU A 91 -7.73 1.51 0.10
CA GLU A 91 -6.75 2.30 -0.68
C GLU A 91 -7.29 3.63 -1.17
N PHE A 92 -6.41 4.49 -1.66
CA PHE A 92 -6.81 5.73 -2.34
C PHE A 92 -7.87 5.49 -3.41
N ARG A 93 -8.95 6.28 -3.36
CA ARG A 93 -10.17 6.24 -4.18
C ARG A 93 -11.13 5.08 -3.92
N ASP A 94 -10.84 4.19 -2.97
CA ASP A 94 -11.83 3.20 -2.56
C ASP A 94 -13.05 3.90 -1.99
N GLN A 95 -14.23 3.44 -2.42
CA GLN A 95 -15.51 3.90 -1.91
C GLN A 95 -15.85 3.10 -0.66
N VAL A 96 -16.13 3.80 0.42
CA VAL A 96 -16.42 3.23 1.73
C VAL A 96 -17.71 3.80 2.29
N VAL A 97 -18.31 3.11 3.25
CA VAL A 97 -19.43 3.59 4.05
C VAL A 97 -19.03 3.54 5.53
N CYS A 98 -19.46 4.53 6.31
CA CYS A 98 -19.26 4.47 7.76
C CYS A 98 -20.25 3.49 8.39
N THR A 99 -19.80 2.66 9.33
CA THR A 99 -20.66 1.69 10.03
C THR A 99 -21.30 2.26 11.29
N ILE A 100 -20.81 3.42 11.74
CA ILE A 100 -21.32 4.15 12.90
C ILE A 100 -21.52 5.63 12.55
N ASP A 101 -22.21 6.34 13.43
CA ASP A 101 -22.33 7.79 13.36
C ASP A 101 -20.98 8.45 13.63
N ILE A 102 -20.46 9.20 12.66
CA ILE A 102 -19.19 9.91 12.78
C ILE A 102 -19.46 11.35 13.21
N PRO A 103 -19.11 11.73 14.45
CA PRO A 103 -19.33 13.09 14.93
C PRO A 103 -18.42 14.08 14.22
N THR A 104 -18.93 15.27 13.98
CA THR A 104 -18.21 16.41 13.42
C THR A 104 -18.49 17.65 14.28
N GLN A 105 -17.80 18.75 14.00
CA GLN A 105 -18.05 20.02 14.67
C GLN A 105 -19.45 20.60 14.36
N GLU A 106 -20.07 20.17 13.26
CA GLU A 106 -21.32 20.76 12.73
C GLU A 106 -22.50 19.78 12.79
N GLY A 107 -22.32 18.59 13.40
CA GLY A 107 -23.33 17.54 13.47
C GLY A 107 -22.69 16.16 13.49
N SER A 108 -23.30 15.18 12.82
CA SER A 108 -22.73 13.85 12.60
C SER A 108 -23.07 13.33 11.20
N TYR A 109 -22.18 12.52 10.64
CA TYR A 109 -22.50 11.69 9.48
C TYR A 109 -23.13 10.39 10.00
N PRO A 110 -24.40 10.09 9.68
CA PRO A 110 -25.04 8.87 10.17
C PRO A 110 -24.37 7.62 9.59
N ALA A 111 -24.46 6.50 10.30
CA ALA A 111 -24.09 5.19 9.77
C ALA A 111 -24.73 4.94 8.39
N GLY A 112 -23.93 4.41 7.46
CA GLY A 112 -24.27 4.23 6.04
C GLY A 112 -23.87 5.40 5.14
N THR A 113 -23.33 6.50 5.69
CA THR A 113 -22.84 7.60 4.85
C THR A 113 -21.64 7.15 4.03
N GLN A 114 -21.75 7.29 2.71
CA GLN A 114 -20.67 6.98 1.78
C GLN A 114 -19.57 8.06 1.82
N GLY A 115 -18.32 7.62 1.70
CA GLY A 115 -17.14 8.45 1.54
C GLY A 115 -16.11 7.82 0.60
N GLU A 116 -15.07 8.58 0.31
CA GLU A 116 -13.95 8.14 -0.55
C GLU A 116 -12.63 8.25 0.21
N ILE A 117 -11.81 7.21 0.18
CA ILE A 117 -10.48 7.26 0.79
C ILE A 117 -9.58 8.23 0.01
N LEU A 118 -9.08 9.26 0.68
CA LEU A 118 -8.09 10.20 0.13
C LEU A 118 -6.65 9.87 0.51
N LYS A 119 -6.43 9.27 1.68
CA LYS A 119 -5.09 8.92 2.14
C LYS A 119 -5.15 7.84 3.21
N VAL A 120 -4.17 6.95 3.19
CA VAL A 120 -3.91 5.98 4.26
C VAL A 120 -2.80 6.53 5.15
N LEU A 121 -3.05 6.72 6.44
CA LEU A 121 -2.07 7.17 7.43
C LEU A 121 -1.41 5.95 8.07
N ARG A 122 -0.34 5.49 7.43
CA ARG A 122 0.40 4.26 7.81
C ARG A 122 1.29 4.42 9.04
N ASP A 123 1.62 5.67 9.39
CA ASP A 123 2.47 6.00 10.55
C ASP A 123 1.71 5.97 11.89
N SER A 124 0.39 5.72 11.87
CA SER A 124 -0.47 5.65 13.05
C SER A 124 -0.84 4.21 13.40
N THR A 125 -0.88 3.89 14.69
CA THR A 125 -1.37 2.61 15.23
C THR A 125 -2.51 2.90 16.23
N PRO A 126 -3.78 2.55 15.93
CA PRO A 126 -4.25 1.84 14.73
C PRO A 126 -4.16 2.69 13.45
N LEU A 127 -4.20 2.03 12.28
CA LEU A 127 -4.26 2.69 10.97
C LEU A 127 -5.44 3.66 10.89
N LEU A 128 -5.16 4.88 10.47
CA LEU A 128 -6.16 5.92 10.24
C LEU A 128 -6.25 6.25 8.76
N TYR A 129 -7.42 6.66 8.32
CA TYR A 129 -7.70 7.03 6.93
C TYR A 129 -8.19 8.48 6.89
N HIS A 130 -7.72 9.23 5.90
CA HIS A 130 -8.43 10.43 5.47
C HIS A 130 -9.54 10.01 4.51
N VAL A 131 -10.79 10.21 4.92
CA VAL A 131 -11.97 9.88 4.13
C VAL A 131 -12.71 11.17 3.81
N ARG A 132 -13.02 11.37 2.53
CA ARG A 132 -13.86 12.48 2.06
C ARG A 132 -15.32 12.08 2.19
N PHE A 133 -15.97 12.60 3.22
CA PHE A 133 -17.42 12.58 3.34
C PHE A 133 -18.03 13.79 2.61
N PRO A 134 -19.36 13.83 2.39
CA PRO A 134 -20.01 14.98 1.77
C PRO A 134 -19.70 16.27 2.53
N GLY A 135 -18.96 17.18 1.88
CA GLY A 135 -18.60 18.49 2.42
C GLY A 135 -17.32 18.56 3.27
N LYS A 136 -16.77 17.45 3.77
CA LYS A 136 -15.58 17.48 4.64
C LYS A 136 -14.72 16.21 4.58
N THR A 137 -13.41 16.39 4.72
CA THR A 137 -12.48 15.28 4.93
C THR A 137 -12.32 15.02 6.43
N MET A 138 -12.53 13.77 6.83
CA MET A 138 -12.41 13.33 8.22
C MET A 138 -11.29 12.30 8.35
N GLN A 139 -10.65 12.26 9.51
CA GLN A 139 -9.72 11.20 9.88
C GLN A 139 -10.45 10.15 10.70
N VAL A 140 -10.52 8.93 10.18
CA VAL A 140 -11.32 7.84 10.77
C VAL A 140 -10.52 6.53 10.78
N PRO A 141 -10.70 5.67 11.80
CA PRO A 141 -10.02 4.38 11.85
C PRO A 141 -10.61 3.39 10.84
N GLU A 142 -9.86 2.32 10.54
CA GLU A 142 -10.34 1.23 9.67
C GLU A 142 -11.62 0.57 10.19
N SER A 143 -11.73 0.42 11.52
CA SER A 143 -12.78 -0.35 12.18
C SER A 143 -14.19 0.23 12.01
N VAL A 144 -14.30 1.49 11.57
CA VAL A 144 -15.59 2.17 11.35
C VAL A 144 -15.97 2.26 9.88
N LEU A 145 -15.23 1.58 9.00
CA LEU A 145 -15.42 1.63 7.55
C LEU A 145 -15.72 0.24 6.98
N GLU A 146 -16.66 0.20 6.04
CA GLU A 146 -16.94 -0.94 5.18
C GLU A 146 -16.88 -0.53 3.71
N PRO A 147 -16.60 -1.46 2.77
CA PRO A 147 -16.66 -1.15 1.35
C PRO A 147 -18.08 -0.75 0.94
N ALA A 148 -18.21 0.33 0.15
CA ALA A 148 -19.51 0.80 -0.33
C ALA A 148 -20.17 -0.21 -1.29
N ASP A 149 -19.36 -0.98 -2.02
CA ASP A 149 -19.80 -2.10 -2.84
C ASP A 149 -19.04 -3.37 -2.46
N PRO A 150 -19.54 -4.16 -1.50
CA PRO A 150 -18.90 -5.41 -1.08
C PRO A 150 -18.81 -6.45 -2.19
N ALA A 151 -19.65 -6.39 -3.23
CA ALA A 151 -19.67 -7.39 -4.29
C ALA A 151 -18.51 -7.20 -5.29
N THR A 152 -18.01 -5.97 -5.44
CA THR A 152 -16.86 -5.64 -6.31
C THR A 152 -15.58 -5.38 -5.52
N PHE A 153 -15.70 -5.10 -4.22
CA PHE A 153 -14.54 -4.92 -3.35
C PHE A 153 -13.82 -6.24 -3.08
N LYS A 154 -12.53 -6.27 -3.41
CA LYS A 154 -11.64 -7.38 -3.05
C LYS A 154 -10.80 -6.95 -1.87
N GLU A 155 -11.05 -7.57 -0.71
CA GLU A 155 -10.19 -7.39 0.45
C GLU A 155 -8.73 -7.64 0.05
N PRO A 156 -7.79 -6.81 0.51
CA PRO A 156 -6.38 -7.15 0.43
C PRO A 156 -6.18 -8.40 1.30
N GLU A 157 -5.80 -9.51 0.66
CA GLU A 157 -5.37 -10.71 1.39
C GLU A 157 -4.19 -10.33 2.30
N ALA A 158 -4.28 -10.71 3.57
CA ALA A 158 -3.30 -10.49 4.61
C ALA A 158 -2.17 -11.53 4.59
#